data_AF-A0A497LFW5-F1
#
_entry.id   AF-A0A497LFW5-F1
#
_cell.length_a   1.000
_cell.length_b   1.000
_cell.length_c   1.000
_cell.angle_alpha   90.00
_cell.angle_beta   90.00
_cell.angle_gamma   90.00
#
_symmetry.space_group_name_H-M   'P 1'
#
loop_
_entity.id
_entity.type
_entity.pdbx_description
1 polymer ?
#
loop_
_entity_poly.entity_id
_entity_poly.type
_entity_poly.pdbx_seq_one_letter_code
_entity_poly.pdbx_strand_id
1 'polypeptide(L)'
;LLELGVRPLVSYPCRPKAIMYSSPTFKVAHKGRFRVPSDAVRPEDPEYDHLSFEFTANPGLVIEETGRLILSWDRMSSEGWFDEEVLEFALNSAHTDLLVFAYAHLLLPNRRERTDFLADELEDRRRPKVHLEFGEGCSESMKYAMERLADGGCVDSWGLNERESVEYLRAASGSLEDLAQAGFNALKAYGLERVCIHTSRFTLACSRLEPEAEFKALTSACKAAAALTMGGSLMDNFRRVERLPRCDVRARAEKAEGLSLVVVPAYWNSSPKVLTGLGDCFSAVQAVVALCR
;
A
#
# COMPACT_ATOMS: atom_id res chain seq x y z
N LEU A 1 11.32 4.29 3.26
CA LEU A 1 10.48 5.36 3.86
C LEU A 1 11.27 6.31 4.77
N LEU A 2 12.00 5.84 5.79
CA LEU A 2 12.85 6.72 6.63
C LEU A 2 13.85 7.56 5.82
N GLU A 3 14.52 6.92 4.86
CA GLU A 3 15.44 7.61 3.96
C GLU A 3 14.77 8.72 3.14
N LEU A 4 13.45 8.64 2.94
CA LEU A 4 12.64 9.64 2.24
C LEU A 4 12.08 10.71 3.19
N GLY A 5 12.51 10.73 4.45
CA GLY A 5 12.09 11.70 5.47
C GLY A 5 10.79 11.37 6.19
N VAL A 6 10.14 10.24 5.86
CA VAL A 6 8.91 9.78 6.53
C VAL A 6 9.25 9.23 7.92
N ARG A 7 8.40 9.52 8.92
CA ARG A 7 8.58 9.06 10.31
C ARG A 7 7.49 8.04 10.71
N PRO A 8 7.54 6.80 10.20
CA PRO A 8 6.46 5.86 10.39
C PRO A 8 6.38 5.37 11.86
N LEU A 9 5.14 5.23 12.33
CA LEU A 9 4.76 4.34 13.42
C LEU A 9 4.38 3.01 12.78
N VAL A 10 5.11 1.94 13.09
CA VAL A 10 4.92 0.63 12.44
C VAL A 10 4.20 -0.32 13.40
N SER A 11 3.15 -0.95 12.88
CA SER A 11 2.43 -2.03 13.55
C SER A 11 3.28 -3.31 13.56
N TYR A 12 3.52 -3.85 14.76
CA TYR A 12 4.10 -5.18 14.95
C TYR A 12 3.20 -5.97 15.90
N PRO A 13 2.16 -6.64 15.38
CA PRO A 13 1.27 -7.43 16.23
C PRO A 13 1.96 -8.61 16.90
N CYS A 14 3.08 -9.08 16.34
CA CYS A 14 4.03 -9.98 16.99
C CYS A 14 5.43 -9.35 16.99
N ARG A 15 6.13 -9.41 18.13
CA ARG A 15 7.43 -8.73 18.37
C ARG A 15 8.52 -9.69 18.88
N PRO A 16 8.73 -10.84 18.22
CA PRO A 16 9.80 -11.75 18.61
C PRO A 16 11.19 -11.12 18.39
N LYS A 17 12.22 -11.68 19.03
CA LYS A 17 13.57 -11.11 19.00
C LYS A 17 14.11 -10.95 17.58
N ALA A 18 13.98 -11.97 16.73
CA ALA A 18 14.60 -11.99 15.41
C ALA A 18 14.18 -10.79 14.54
N ILE A 19 12.87 -10.52 14.43
CA ILE A 19 12.35 -9.41 13.62
C ILE A 19 12.65 -8.06 14.25
N MET A 20 12.51 -7.94 15.57
CA MET A 20 12.66 -6.64 16.24
C MET A 20 14.13 -6.16 16.25
N TYR A 21 15.11 -7.06 16.35
CA TYR A 21 16.53 -6.69 16.26
C TYR A 21 17.01 -6.46 14.83
N SER A 22 16.37 -7.05 13.82
CA SER A 22 16.69 -6.84 12.40
C SER A 22 15.94 -5.65 11.77
N SER A 23 14.90 -5.16 12.43
CA SER A 23 14.09 -4.05 11.94
C SER A 23 14.86 -2.72 11.98
N PRO A 24 14.71 -1.86 10.95
CA PRO A 24 15.20 -0.49 10.99
C PRO A 24 14.63 0.29 12.18
N THR A 25 15.28 1.39 12.57
CA THR A 25 14.94 2.20 13.77
C THR A 25 13.70 3.07 13.59
N PHE A 26 12.58 2.47 13.20
CA PHE A 26 11.25 3.09 13.16
C PHE A 26 10.66 3.29 14.57
N LYS A 27 9.52 3.98 14.67
CA LYS A 27 8.76 4.05 15.93
C LYS A 27 7.84 2.83 16.05
N VAL A 28 7.80 2.26 17.25
CA VAL A 28 6.86 1.21 17.65
C VAL A 28 6.18 1.65 18.94
N ALA A 29 4.87 1.45 19.07
CA ALA A 29 4.16 1.74 20.30
C ALA A 29 4.30 0.56 21.28
N HIS A 30 4.85 0.80 22.46
CA HIS A 30 4.99 -0.23 23.49
C HIS A 30 4.87 0.36 24.90
N LYS A 31 3.97 -0.22 25.70
CA LYS A 31 3.63 0.19 27.07
C LYS A 31 3.27 1.68 27.16
N GLY A 32 2.40 2.11 26.25
CA GLY A 32 1.90 3.50 26.17
C GLY A 32 2.95 4.54 25.78
N ARG A 33 4.06 4.15 25.13
CA ARG A 33 5.13 5.07 24.69
C ARG A 33 5.71 4.63 23.35
N PHE A 34 6.33 5.57 22.63
CA PHE A 34 7.12 5.25 21.45
C PHE A 34 8.50 4.71 21.84
N ARG A 35 8.88 3.60 21.22
CA ARG A 35 10.16 2.89 21.37
C ARG A 35 10.77 2.61 20.01
N VAL A 36 12.06 2.31 20.00
CA VAL A 36 12.70 1.64 18.86
C VAL A 36 12.39 0.14 18.91
N PRO A 37 12.48 -0.61 17.79
CA PRO A 37 12.09 -2.01 17.77
C PRO A 37 12.82 -2.89 18.80
N SER A 38 14.12 -2.69 19.00
CA SER A 38 14.91 -3.45 19.99
C SER A 38 14.39 -3.32 21.43
N ASP A 39 13.70 -2.23 21.75
CA ASP A 39 13.15 -1.95 23.08
C ASP A 39 11.68 -2.38 23.23
N ALA A 40 11.06 -2.87 22.15
CA ALA A 40 9.66 -3.27 22.09
C ALA A 40 9.47 -4.80 21.96
N VAL A 41 10.53 -5.57 22.20
CA VAL A 41 10.54 -7.04 22.10
C VAL A 41 9.55 -7.68 23.09
N ARG A 42 8.78 -8.65 22.60
CA ARG A 42 7.94 -9.57 23.38
C ARG A 42 8.42 -11.01 23.13
N PRO A 43 9.29 -11.55 24.01
CA PRO A 43 9.95 -12.85 23.78
C PRO A 43 9.01 -14.05 23.64
N GLU A 44 7.79 -13.94 24.14
CA GLU A 44 6.73 -14.93 24.09
C GLU A 44 5.95 -14.94 22.78
N ASP A 45 6.08 -13.90 21.96
CA ASP A 45 5.39 -13.82 20.67
C ASP A 45 5.93 -14.87 19.69
N PRO A 46 5.07 -15.47 18.85
CA PRO A 46 5.49 -16.42 17.84
C PRO A 46 6.36 -15.76 16.76
N GLU A 47 7.24 -16.56 16.17
CA GLU A 47 7.96 -16.22 14.93
C GLU A 47 7.26 -16.88 13.75
N TYR A 48 7.03 -16.10 12.68
CA TYR A 48 6.45 -16.57 11.43
C TYR A 48 7.47 -16.43 10.31
N ASP A 49 7.61 -17.49 9.52
CA ASP A 49 8.45 -17.50 8.33
C ASP A 49 7.60 -17.26 7.08
N HIS A 50 8.14 -16.45 6.17
CA HIS A 50 7.59 -16.23 4.84
C HIS A 50 8.64 -16.64 3.82
N LEU A 51 8.24 -17.47 2.86
CA LEU A 51 9.12 -17.88 1.76
C LEU A 51 8.77 -17.06 0.53
N SER A 52 9.67 -16.17 0.11
CA SER A 52 9.54 -15.42 -1.14
C SER A 52 10.49 -15.99 -2.19
N PHE A 53 9.93 -16.41 -3.32
CA PHE A 53 10.65 -16.89 -4.49
C PHE A 53 10.55 -15.85 -5.58
N GLU A 54 11.64 -15.13 -5.84
CA GLU A 54 11.72 -14.19 -6.96
C GLU A 54 12.28 -14.89 -8.21
N PHE A 55 11.67 -14.64 -9.36
CA PHE A 55 12.06 -15.25 -10.64
C PHE A 55 12.04 -14.23 -11.77
N THR A 56 12.90 -14.44 -12.76
CA THR A 56 13.01 -13.61 -13.96
C THR A 56 12.44 -14.36 -15.15
N ALA A 57 11.79 -13.62 -16.06
CA ALA A 57 11.35 -14.17 -17.35
C ALA A 57 12.50 -14.94 -18.02
N ASN A 58 12.22 -16.20 -18.37
CA ASN A 58 13.16 -17.10 -18.99
C ASN A 58 12.40 -18.02 -19.95
N PRO A 59 12.40 -17.69 -21.26
CA PRO A 59 11.73 -18.51 -22.28
C PRO A 59 12.22 -19.96 -22.31
N GLY A 60 13.50 -20.21 -21.96
CA GLY A 60 14.06 -21.56 -21.90
C GLY A 60 13.52 -22.43 -20.76
N LEU A 61 12.89 -21.81 -19.75
CA LEU A 61 12.24 -22.48 -18.62
C LEU A 61 10.71 -22.30 -18.65
N VAL A 62 10.15 -21.76 -19.75
CA VAL A 62 8.71 -21.46 -19.90
C VAL A 62 8.22 -20.48 -18.82
N ILE A 63 9.09 -19.58 -18.36
CA ILE A 63 8.74 -18.49 -17.45
C ILE A 63 8.50 -17.25 -18.31
N GLU A 64 7.24 -16.92 -18.55
CA GLU A 64 6.84 -15.84 -19.46
C GLU A 64 7.09 -14.44 -18.88
N GLU A 65 7.05 -14.31 -17.54
CA GLU A 65 7.12 -13.03 -16.85
C GLU A 65 8.09 -13.04 -15.65
N THR A 66 8.61 -11.86 -15.31
CA THR A 66 9.39 -11.64 -14.08
C THR A 66 8.43 -11.37 -12.94
N GLY A 67 8.58 -12.07 -11.83
CA GLY A 67 7.63 -11.98 -10.73
C GLY A 67 8.14 -12.59 -9.43
N ARG A 68 7.20 -12.80 -8.50
CA ARG A 68 7.47 -13.46 -7.23
C ARG A 68 6.31 -14.36 -6.82
N LEU A 69 6.62 -15.42 -6.09
CA LEU A 69 5.66 -16.23 -5.34
C LEU A 69 5.97 -16.09 -3.85
N ILE A 70 4.96 -15.74 -3.05
CA ILE A 70 5.09 -15.66 -1.58
C ILE A 70 4.26 -16.77 -0.97
N LEU A 71 4.89 -17.60 -0.14
CA LEU A 71 4.23 -18.57 0.72
C LEU A 71 4.27 -18.03 2.15
N SER A 72 3.09 -17.71 2.68
CA SER A 72 2.93 -17.16 4.03
C SER A 72 2.11 -18.13 4.88
N TRP A 73 2.54 -18.32 6.13
CA TRP A 73 1.73 -18.97 7.17
C TRP A 73 1.79 -18.12 8.43
N ASP A 74 0.96 -17.08 8.47
CA ASP A 74 0.87 -16.13 9.58
C ASP A 74 -0.52 -16.17 10.21
N ARG A 75 -0.62 -16.86 11.36
CA ARG A 75 -1.86 -16.82 12.16
C ARG A 75 -2.23 -15.40 12.56
N MET A 76 -1.23 -14.55 12.78
CA MET A 76 -1.38 -13.13 13.07
C MET A 76 -2.24 -12.42 12.01
N SER A 77 -1.90 -12.53 10.73
CA SER A 77 -2.66 -11.88 9.65
C SER A 77 -4.01 -12.57 9.39
N SER A 78 -4.02 -13.90 9.37
CA SER A 78 -5.23 -14.69 9.07
C SER A 78 -6.30 -14.65 10.15
N GLU A 79 -5.92 -14.49 11.41
CA GLU A 79 -6.84 -14.30 12.54
C GLU A 79 -7.09 -12.82 12.89
N GLY A 80 -6.41 -11.88 12.20
CA GLY A 80 -6.58 -10.45 12.39
C GLY A 80 -6.09 -9.94 13.75
N TRP A 81 -4.95 -10.45 14.23
CA TRP A 81 -4.31 -9.94 15.44
C TRP A 81 -3.78 -8.53 15.14
N PHE A 82 -4.51 -7.50 15.58
CA PHE A 82 -4.05 -6.13 15.41
C PHE A 82 -3.12 -5.74 16.55
N ASP A 83 -2.19 -4.83 16.25
CA ASP A 83 -1.33 -4.24 17.26
C ASP A 83 -2.13 -3.15 17.99
N GLU A 84 -2.87 -3.57 19.01
CA GLU A 84 -3.74 -2.68 19.80
C GLU A 84 -2.95 -1.50 20.42
N GLU A 85 -1.69 -1.74 20.82
CA GLU A 85 -0.81 -0.67 21.34
C GLU A 85 -0.52 0.38 20.27
N VAL A 86 -0.41 -0.03 19.00
CA VAL A 86 -0.24 0.91 17.88
C VAL A 86 -1.56 1.59 17.53
N LEU A 87 -2.68 0.87 17.54
CA LEU A 87 -4.00 1.44 17.25
C LEU A 87 -4.35 2.59 18.21
N GLU A 88 -4.02 2.48 19.50
CA GLU A 88 -4.20 3.55 20.50
C GLU A 88 -3.62 4.90 20.06
N PHE A 89 -2.50 4.91 19.32
CA PHE A 89 -1.88 6.13 18.79
C PHE A 89 -2.26 6.40 17.34
N ALA A 90 -2.36 5.36 16.52
CA ALA A 90 -2.53 5.46 15.09
C ALA A 90 -3.89 6.01 14.70
N LEU A 91 -4.93 5.74 15.50
CA LEU A 91 -6.30 6.18 15.23
C LEU A 91 -6.55 7.65 15.60
N ASN A 92 -5.59 8.35 16.21
CA ASN A 92 -5.74 9.74 16.62
C ASN A 92 -4.95 10.69 15.70
N SER A 93 -5.65 11.61 15.04
CA SER A 93 -5.04 12.64 14.17
C SER A 93 -4.05 13.57 14.89
N ALA A 94 -4.07 13.66 16.21
CA ALA A 94 -3.08 14.41 16.98
C ALA A 94 -1.67 13.77 16.97
N HIS A 95 -1.58 12.50 16.58
CA HIS A 95 -0.34 11.74 16.56
C HIS A 95 0.04 11.22 15.17
N THR A 96 -0.95 11.09 14.29
CA THR A 96 -0.81 10.44 12.99
C THR A 96 -1.49 11.29 11.92
N ASP A 97 -0.76 11.62 10.84
CA ASP A 97 -1.35 12.36 9.72
C ASP A 97 -2.10 11.41 8.75
N LEU A 98 -1.52 10.22 8.54
CA LEU A 98 -2.01 9.20 7.62
C LEU A 98 -1.83 7.81 8.24
N LEU A 99 -2.88 7.01 8.12
CA LEU A 99 -2.92 5.60 8.47
C LEU A 99 -3.05 4.76 7.20
N VAL A 100 -2.15 3.81 7.02
CA VAL A 100 -2.15 2.89 5.88
C VAL A 100 -2.43 1.48 6.37
N PHE A 101 -3.49 0.87 5.85
CA PHE A 101 -3.88 -0.51 6.17
C PHE A 101 -3.67 -1.43 4.98
N ALA A 102 -3.10 -2.61 5.23
CA ALA A 102 -3.05 -3.72 4.29
C ALA A 102 -3.23 -5.01 5.10
N TYR A 103 -4.44 -5.56 5.15
CA TYR A 103 -4.72 -6.75 5.98
C TYR A 103 -5.86 -7.61 5.45
N ALA A 104 -6.91 -7.00 4.87
CA ALA A 104 -8.18 -7.68 4.64
C ALA A 104 -8.07 -8.89 3.70
N HIS A 105 -7.13 -8.86 2.75
CA HIS A 105 -6.85 -9.97 1.84
C HIS A 105 -6.23 -11.20 2.54
N LEU A 106 -5.66 -11.07 3.73
CA LEU A 106 -5.11 -12.20 4.48
C LEU A 106 -6.09 -12.72 5.54
N LEU A 107 -7.08 -11.92 5.94
CA LEU A 107 -8.03 -12.25 6.99
C LEU A 107 -8.94 -13.41 6.56
N LEU A 108 -9.14 -14.39 7.45
CA LEU A 108 -10.11 -15.46 7.20
C LEU A 108 -11.56 -14.94 7.25
N PRO A 109 -12.47 -15.45 6.41
CA PRO A 109 -13.86 -14.97 6.37
C PRO A 109 -14.60 -15.05 7.71
N ASN A 110 -14.31 -16.09 8.50
CA ASN A 110 -14.90 -16.27 9.83
C ASN A 110 -14.31 -15.35 10.91
N ARG A 111 -13.46 -14.40 10.51
CA ARG A 111 -12.83 -13.37 11.37
C ARG A 111 -13.25 -11.95 11.00
N ARG A 112 -14.36 -11.80 10.25
CA ARG A 112 -14.87 -10.49 9.81
C ARG A 112 -15.11 -9.50 10.95
N GLU A 113 -15.32 -9.98 12.19
CA GLU A 113 -15.46 -9.14 13.38
C GLU A 113 -14.26 -8.23 13.61
N ARG A 114 -13.08 -8.58 13.09
CA ARG A 114 -11.89 -7.71 13.16
C ARG A 114 -12.01 -6.51 12.24
N THR A 115 -12.61 -6.66 11.07
CA THR A 115 -12.95 -5.53 10.20
C THR A 115 -14.03 -4.66 10.84
N ASP A 116 -15.03 -5.25 11.50
CA ASP A 116 -16.07 -4.49 12.21
C ASP A 116 -15.45 -3.64 13.33
N PHE A 117 -14.60 -4.25 14.17
CA PHE A 117 -13.84 -3.55 15.20
C PHE A 117 -13.08 -2.35 14.63
N LEU A 118 -12.30 -2.55 13.55
CA LEU A 118 -11.55 -1.45 12.96
C LEU A 118 -12.45 -0.34 12.41
N ALA A 119 -13.57 -0.71 11.80
CA ALA A 119 -14.53 0.26 11.28
C ALA A 119 -15.13 1.09 12.42
N ASP A 120 -15.56 0.46 13.51
CA ASP A 120 -16.13 1.12 14.68
C ASP A 120 -15.13 2.12 15.31
N GLU A 121 -13.86 1.75 15.41
CA GLU A 121 -12.79 2.63 15.90
C GLU A 121 -12.52 3.83 14.97
N LEU A 122 -12.74 3.67 13.67
CA LEU A 122 -12.53 4.71 12.65
C LEU A 122 -13.74 5.59 12.38
N GLU A 123 -14.90 5.31 12.97
CA GLU A 123 -16.09 6.17 12.84
C GLU A 123 -15.93 7.52 13.59
N ASP A 124 -14.93 7.66 14.50
CA ASP A 124 -14.61 8.94 15.14
C ASP A 124 -14.05 9.95 14.12
N ARG A 125 -14.66 11.14 14.06
CA ARG A 125 -14.26 12.26 13.20
C ARG A 125 -12.85 12.81 13.46
N ARG A 126 -12.18 12.41 14.53
CA ARG A 126 -10.81 12.80 14.87
C ARG A 126 -9.75 11.83 14.33
N ARG A 127 -10.12 10.85 13.51
CA ARG A 127 -9.18 9.93 12.88
C ARG A 127 -8.21 10.64 11.90
N PRO A 128 -7.01 10.10 11.67
CA PRO A 128 -6.17 10.53 10.55
C PRO A 128 -6.84 10.29 9.20
N LYS A 129 -6.19 10.75 8.11
CA LYS A 129 -6.51 10.23 6.78
C LYS A 129 -6.22 8.74 6.73
N VAL A 130 -7.06 7.98 6.03
CA VAL A 130 -6.95 6.51 5.95
C VAL A 130 -6.83 6.06 4.51
N HIS A 131 -5.78 5.31 4.23
CA HIS A 131 -5.54 4.64 2.96
C HIS A 131 -5.60 3.12 3.14
N LEU A 132 -6.47 2.45 2.37
CA LEU A 132 -6.57 1.01 2.34
C LEU A 132 -5.86 0.49 1.08
N GLU A 133 -4.80 -0.28 1.28
CA GLU A 133 -4.11 -1.02 0.24
C GLU A 133 -4.75 -2.40 0.07
N PHE A 134 -5.10 -2.70 -1.17
CA PHE A 134 -5.70 -3.99 -1.54
C PHE A 134 -4.60 -5.06 -1.61
N GLY A 135 -5.03 -6.32 -1.67
CA GLY A 135 -4.11 -7.41 -1.88
C GLY A 135 -4.82 -8.64 -2.44
N GLU A 136 -4.01 -9.58 -2.92
CA GLU A 136 -4.47 -10.88 -3.40
C GLU A 136 -4.50 -11.90 -2.24
N GLY A 137 -5.59 -12.68 -2.15
CA GLY A 137 -5.76 -13.68 -1.10
C GLY A 137 -7.24 -14.06 -0.93
N CYS A 138 -7.83 -13.71 0.20
CA CYS A 138 -9.23 -13.93 0.51
C CYS A 138 -10.13 -12.82 -0.06
N SER A 139 -10.70 -13.07 -1.25
CA SER A 139 -11.60 -12.12 -1.92
C SER A 139 -12.87 -11.80 -1.13
N GLU A 140 -13.37 -12.74 -0.32
CA GLU A 140 -14.56 -12.53 0.52
C GLU A 140 -14.27 -11.47 1.59
N SER A 141 -13.18 -11.65 2.35
CA SER A 141 -12.77 -10.70 3.39
C SER A 141 -12.41 -9.33 2.81
N MET A 142 -11.76 -9.29 1.64
CA MET A 142 -11.42 -8.03 0.97
C MET A 142 -12.68 -7.27 0.53
N LYS A 143 -13.67 -7.94 -0.08
CA LYS A 143 -14.96 -7.34 -0.45
C LYS A 143 -15.72 -6.83 0.76
N TYR A 144 -15.75 -7.61 1.83
CA TYR A 144 -16.39 -7.19 3.08
C TYR A 144 -15.74 -5.93 3.66
N ALA A 145 -14.40 -5.88 3.74
CA ALA A 145 -13.69 -4.71 4.22
C ALA A 145 -13.89 -3.49 3.33
N MET A 146 -13.89 -3.67 2.01
CA MET A 146 -14.17 -2.61 1.04
C MET A 146 -15.52 -1.94 1.31
N GLU A 147 -16.57 -2.73 1.48
CA GLU A 147 -17.93 -2.22 1.74
C GLU A 147 -18.05 -1.63 3.16
N ARG A 148 -17.69 -2.40 4.19
CA ARG A 148 -17.85 -2.00 5.60
C ARG A 148 -17.09 -0.72 5.95
N LEU A 149 -15.86 -0.56 5.45
CA LEU A 149 -15.03 0.62 5.73
C LEU A 149 -15.44 1.84 4.89
N ALA A 150 -16.00 1.63 3.69
CA ALA A 150 -16.53 2.73 2.88
C ALA A 150 -17.86 3.26 3.42
N ASP A 151 -18.79 2.37 3.79
CA ASP A 151 -20.13 2.74 4.26
C ASP A 151 -20.09 3.60 5.53
N GLY A 152 -19.14 3.32 6.43
CA GLY A 152 -18.89 4.13 7.63
C GLY A 152 -18.11 5.43 7.37
N GLY A 153 -17.67 5.67 6.12
CA GLY A 153 -16.76 6.76 5.80
C GLY A 153 -15.42 6.64 6.53
N CYS A 154 -14.96 5.42 6.83
CA CYS A 154 -13.75 5.12 7.59
C CYS A 154 -12.47 5.17 6.74
N VAL A 155 -12.60 5.19 5.41
CA VAL A 155 -11.48 5.22 4.45
C VAL A 155 -11.59 6.40 3.50
N ASP A 156 -10.49 7.11 3.27
CA ASP A 156 -10.42 8.23 2.31
C ASP A 156 -9.89 7.80 0.95
N SER A 157 -9.00 6.81 0.92
CA SER A 157 -8.31 6.43 -0.30
C SER A 157 -8.07 4.93 -0.43
N TRP A 158 -8.15 4.42 -1.65
CA TRP A 158 -7.78 3.05 -2.01
C TRP A 158 -6.54 3.00 -2.89
N GLY A 159 -5.69 2.02 -2.65
CA GLY A 159 -4.55 1.66 -3.49
C GLY A 159 -4.70 0.20 -3.93
N LEU A 160 -4.49 -0.05 -5.22
CA LEU A 160 -4.65 -1.36 -5.81
C LEU A 160 -3.88 -1.53 -7.12
N ASN A 161 -3.62 -2.77 -7.49
CA ASN A 161 -2.97 -3.14 -8.74
C ASN A 161 -3.99 -3.40 -9.88
N GLU A 162 -3.48 -3.71 -11.08
CA GLU A 162 -4.30 -4.03 -12.27
C GLU A 162 -5.30 -5.19 -12.04
N ARG A 163 -4.83 -6.31 -11.47
CA ARG A 163 -5.65 -7.52 -11.26
C ARG A 163 -6.73 -7.26 -10.23
N GLU A 164 -6.39 -6.59 -9.14
CA GLU A 164 -7.32 -6.17 -8.10
C GLU A 164 -8.37 -5.19 -8.63
N SER A 165 -8.00 -4.33 -9.60
CA SER A 165 -8.95 -3.42 -10.24
C SER A 165 -9.98 -4.17 -11.08
N VAL A 166 -9.57 -5.22 -11.78
CA VAL A 166 -10.48 -6.09 -12.53
C VAL A 166 -11.37 -6.88 -11.56
N GLU A 167 -10.80 -7.43 -10.50
CA GLU A 167 -11.52 -8.29 -9.55
C GLU A 167 -12.53 -7.52 -8.69
N TYR A 168 -12.10 -6.44 -8.06
CA TYR A 168 -12.88 -5.73 -7.04
C TYR A 168 -13.62 -4.52 -7.60
N LEU A 169 -12.99 -3.75 -8.49
CA LEU A 169 -13.62 -2.57 -9.09
C LEU A 169 -14.37 -2.89 -10.40
N ARG A 170 -14.32 -4.16 -10.86
CA ARG A 170 -14.97 -4.64 -12.09
C ARG A 170 -14.53 -3.88 -13.34
N ALA A 171 -13.25 -3.50 -13.41
CA ALA A 171 -12.69 -2.97 -14.64
C ALA A 171 -12.84 -4.00 -15.78
N ALA A 172 -13.24 -3.53 -16.97
CA ALA A 172 -13.47 -4.41 -18.12
C ALA A 172 -12.17 -5.06 -18.64
N SER A 173 -11.04 -4.36 -18.49
CA SER A 173 -9.71 -4.87 -18.81
C SER A 173 -8.63 -4.10 -18.03
N GLY A 174 -7.36 -4.47 -18.21
CA GLY A 174 -6.20 -3.71 -17.72
C GLY A 174 -5.86 -2.45 -18.55
N SER A 175 -6.72 -2.08 -19.52
CA SER A 175 -6.52 -0.84 -20.29
C SER A 175 -6.62 0.39 -19.39
N LEU A 176 -5.86 1.44 -19.72
CA LEU A 176 -5.83 2.65 -18.93
C LEU A 176 -7.20 3.36 -18.88
N GLU A 177 -7.98 3.28 -19.96
CA GLU A 177 -9.35 3.81 -20.02
C GLU A 177 -10.30 3.04 -19.10
N ASP A 178 -10.27 1.70 -19.13
CA ASP A 178 -11.15 0.87 -18.30
C ASP A 178 -10.79 0.99 -16.81
N LEU A 179 -9.50 1.04 -16.48
CA LEU A 179 -9.03 1.26 -15.11
C LEU A 179 -9.41 2.65 -14.58
N ALA A 180 -9.27 3.70 -15.40
CA ALA A 180 -9.69 5.05 -15.02
C ALA A 180 -11.21 5.12 -14.77
N GLN A 181 -12.00 4.50 -15.65
CA GLN A 181 -13.45 4.44 -15.51
C GLN A 181 -13.87 3.68 -14.25
N ALA A 182 -13.24 2.53 -13.97
CA ALA A 182 -13.47 1.77 -12.75
C ALA A 182 -13.11 2.59 -11.49
N GLY A 183 -11.97 3.29 -11.51
CA GLY A 183 -11.54 4.18 -10.43
C GLY A 183 -12.54 5.31 -10.15
N PHE A 184 -13.06 5.97 -11.19
CA PHE A 184 -14.09 7.00 -11.02
C PHE A 184 -15.42 6.45 -10.53
N ASN A 185 -15.82 5.27 -11.00
CA ASN A 185 -17.03 4.61 -10.53
C ASN A 185 -16.93 4.28 -9.04
N ALA A 186 -15.81 3.72 -8.59
CA ALA A 186 -15.54 3.47 -7.18
C ALA A 186 -15.52 4.75 -6.34
N LEU A 187 -14.82 5.80 -6.80
CA LEU A 187 -14.77 7.08 -6.11
C LEU A 187 -16.18 7.66 -5.86
N LYS A 188 -17.08 7.52 -6.83
CA LYS A 188 -18.48 7.98 -6.72
C LYS A 188 -19.31 7.05 -5.84
N ALA A 189 -19.23 5.74 -6.05
CA ALA A 189 -20.04 4.74 -5.35
C ALA A 189 -19.73 4.68 -3.85
N TYR A 190 -18.46 4.79 -3.48
CA TYR A 190 -17.96 4.61 -2.11
C TYR A 190 -17.58 5.92 -1.41
N GLY A 191 -17.87 7.07 -2.03
CA GLY A 191 -17.62 8.38 -1.41
C GLY A 191 -16.14 8.76 -1.20
N LEU A 192 -15.19 7.98 -1.74
CA LEU A 192 -13.75 8.13 -1.51
C LEU A 192 -13.20 9.47 -2.03
N GLU A 193 -12.14 9.98 -1.40
CA GLU A 193 -11.40 11.13 -1.91
C GLU A 193 -10.51 10.74 -3.11
N ARG A 194 -10.00 9.51 -3.11
CA ARG A 194 -8.94 9.10 -4.04
C ARG A 194 -8.84 7.59 -4.27
N VAL A 195 -8.76 7.17 -5.54
CA VAL A 195 -8.43 5.80 -5.95
C VAL A 195 -7.12 5.83 -6.75
N CYS A 196 -6.13 5.07 -6.32
CA CYS A 196 -4.83 4.95 -6.96
C CYS A 196 -4.65 3.54 -7.51
N ILE A 197 -4.31 3.45 -8.79
CA ILE A 197 -4.09 2.18 -9.47
C ILE A 197 -2.66 2.15 -9.99
N HIS A 198 -1.96 1.04 -9.77
CA HIS A 198 -0.62 0.82 -10.32
C HIS A 198 -0.56 -0.45 -11.18
N THR A 199 0.15 -0.37 -12.30
CA THR A 199 0.43 -1.48 -13.19
C THR A 199 1.94 -1.60 -13.40
N SER A 200 2.39 -2.61 -14.14
CA SER A 200 3.81 -2.72 -14.54
C SER A 200 4.24 -1.62 -15.52
N ARG A 201 3.29 -0.93 -16.17
CA ARG A 201 3.55 0.03 -17.25
C ARG A 201 3.25 1.48 -16.88
N PHE A 202 2.25 1.71 -16.04
CA PHE A 202 1.83 3.05 -15.65
C PHE A 202 1.16 3.00 -14.27
N THR A 203 0.97 4.18 -13.71
CA THR A 203 0.09 4.39 -12.57
C THR A 203 -0.89 5.49 -12.93
N LEU A 204 -2.09 5.40 -12.35
CA LEU A 204 -3.07 6.46 -12.41
C LEU A 204 -3.69 6.75 -11.04
N ALA A 205 -4.19 7.96 -10.89
CA ALA A 205 -5.02 8.38 -9.78
C ALA A 205 -6.30 9.03 -10.32
N CYS A 206 -7.44 8.55 -9.81
CA CYS A 206 -8.73 9.21 -9.92
C CYS A 206 -9.04 9.83 -8.56
N SER A 207 -9.16 11.15 -8.47
CA SER A 207 -9.31 11.80 -7.16
C SER A 207 -10.07 13.12 -7.19
N ARG A 208 -10.35 13.67 -6.00
CA ARG A 208 -10.84 15.04 -5.80
C ARG A 208 -9.71 16.04 -5.53
N LEU A 209 -8.46 15.61 -5.61
CA LEU A 209 -7.28 16.44 -5.35
C LEU A 209 -6.89 17.24 -6.60
N GLU A 210 -5.99 18.22 -6.43
CA GLU A 210 -5.44 18.95 -7.56
C GLU A 210 -4.52 18.06 -8.41
N PRO A 211 -4.58 18.15 -9.76
CA PRO A 211 -3.74 17.34 -10.64
C PRO A 211 -2.24 17.47 -10.36
N GLU A 212 -1.77 18.65 -9.97
CA GLU A 212 -0.36 18.89 -9.66
C GLU A 212 0.11 18.09 -8.43
N ALA A 213 -0.74 17.98 -7.41
CA ALA A 213 -0.45 17.22 -6.20
C ALA A 213 -0.38 15.72 -6.52
N GLU A 214 -1.34 15.22 -7.30
CA GLU A 214 -1.36 13.82 -7.77
C GLU A 214 -0.15 13.51 -8.64
N PHE A 215 0.18 14.38 -9.58
CA PHE A 215 1.32 14.18 -10.47
C PHE A 215 2.62 14.06 -9.69
N LYS A 216 2.80 14.90 -8.66
CA LYS A 216 3.93 14.83 -7.74
C LYS A 216 3.92 13.52 -6.94
N ALA A 217 2.78 13.10 -6.42
CA ALA A 217 2.64 11.87 -5.64
C ALA A 217 3.00 10.63 -6.47
N LEU A 218 2.35 10.45 -7.62
CA LEU A 218 2.58 9.31 -8.51
C LEU A 218 4.01 9.28 -9.04
N THR A 219 4.55 10.43 -9.45
CA THR A 219 5.95 10.51 -9.91
C THR A 219 6.93 10.13 -8.81
N SER A 220 6.73 10.60 -7.58
CA SER A 220 7.59 10.29 -6.44
C SER A 220 7.55 8.82 -6.08
N ALA A 221 6.36 8.22 -6.09
CA ALA A 221 6.16 6.80 -5.81
C ALA A 221 6.76 5.90 -6.90
N CYS A 222 6.56 6.22 -8.19
CA CYS A 222 7.23 5.52 -9.28
C CYS A 222 8.75 5.57 -9.15
N LYS A 223 9.31 6.72 -8.75
CA LYS A 223 10.76 6.82 -8.53
C LYS A 223 11.24 6.00 -7.34
N ALA A 224 10.50 6.01 -6.24
CA ALA A 224 10.83 5.21 -5.06
C ALA A 224 10.78 3.71 -5.35
N ALA A 225 9.72 3.23 -6.02
CA ALA A 225 9.60 1.83 -6.44
C ALA A 225 10.74 1.44 -7.40
N ALA A 226 11.02 2.26 -8.42
CA ALA A 226 12.12 2.01 -9.35
C ALA A 226 13.50 2.01 -8.67
N ALA A 227 13.73 2.91 -7.71
CA ALA A 227 14.95 2.93 -6.91
C ALA A 227 15.09 1.65 -6.07
N LEU A 228 13.98 1.16 -5.50
CA LEU A 228 13.97 -0.07 -4.70
C LEU A 228 14.42 -1.29 -5.53
N THR A 229 14.00 -1.36 -6.81
CA THR A 229 14.42 -2.45 -7.71
C THR A 229 15.94 -2.56 -7.88
N MET A 230 16.71 -1.49 -7.64
CA MET A 230 18.16 -1.50 -7.79
C MET A 230 18.90 -2.11 -6.58
N GLY A 231 18.20 -2.31 -5.46
CA GLY A 231 18.75 -2.75 -4.17
C GLY A 231 19.64 -1.69 -3.49
N GLY A 232 19.91 -1.89 -2.19
CA GLY A 232 20.67 -0.93 -1.39
C GLY A 232 19.87 0.32 -1.00
N SER A 233 20.57 1.43 -0.76
CA SER A 233 20.00 2.73 -0.35
C SER A 233 19.05 3.28 -1.42
N LEU A 234 17.83 3.64 -1.01
CA LEU A 234 16.87 4.30 -1.89
C LEU A 234 17.43 5.66 -2.32
N MET A 235 17.93 6.46 -1.38
CA MET A 235 18.40 7.81 -1.66
C MET A 235 19.53 7.87 -2.69
N ASP A 236 20.46 6.91 -2.65
CA ASP A 236 21.56 6.84 -3.62
C ASP A 236 21.06 6.47 -5.02
N ASN A 237 19.99 5.66 -5.08
CA ASN A 237 19.42 5.20 -6.33
C ASN A 237 18.49 6.22 -7.01
N PHE A 238 17.93 7.20 -6.30
CA PHE A 238 17.02 8.21 -6.88
C PHE A 238 17.61 8.93 -8.10
N ARG A 239 18.90 9.29 -8.05
CA ARG A 239 19.59 9.95 -9.19
C ARG A 239 19.74 9.04 -10.41
N ARG A 240 19.78 7.73 -10.18
CA ARG A 240 19.95 6.72 -11.24
C ARG A 240 18.61 6.42 -11.91
N VAL A 241 17.50 6.53 -11.18
CA VAL A 241 16.14 6.33 -11.72
C VAL A 241 15.83 7.27 -12.88
N GLU A 242 16.27 8.53 -12.82
CA GLU A 242 16.05 9.51 -13.91
C GLU A 242 16.67 9.07 -15.25
N ARG A 243 17.62 8.13 -15.22
CA ARG A 243 18.27 7.58 -16.42
C ARG A 243 17.60 6.32 -16.93
N LEU A 244 16.65 5.76 -16.19
CA LEU A 244 15.90 4.59 -16.64
C LEU A 244 14.93 5.00 -17.76
N PRO A 245 14.74 4.13 -18.77
CA PRO A 245 13.67 4.33 -19.73
C PRO A 245 12.31 4.32 -19.01
N ARG A 246 11.38 5.12 -19.52
CA ARG A 246 9.98 5.09 -19.10
C ARG A 246 9.21 4.16 -20.03
N CYS A 247 8.21 3.49 -19.49
CA CYS A 247 7.27 2.71 -20.29
C CYS A 247 6.54 3.61 -21.29
N ASP A 248 6.20 3.05 -22.45
CA ASP A 248 5.51 3.75 -23.54
C ASP A 248 4.03 4.00 -23.20
N VAL A 249 3.81 4.99 -22.33
CA VAL A 249 2.51 5.53 -21.91
C VAL A 249 2.66 7.03 -21.74
N ARG A 250 1.77 7.81 -22.35
CA ARG A 250 1.81 9.26 -22.26
C ARG A 250 1.35 9.72 -20.87
N ALA A 251 2.20 10.51 -20.20
CA ALA A 251 1.80 11.19 -18.97
C ALA A 251 0.68 12.20 -19.26
N ARG A 252 -0.35 12.24 -18.41
CA ARG A 252 -1.47 13.18 -18.52
C ARG A 252 -1.94 13.63 -17.14
N ALA A 253 -2.48 14.84 -17.09
CA ALA A 253 -3.08 15.43 -15.91
C ALA A 253 -4.28 16.25 -16.37
N GLU A 254 -5.47 15.83 -15.98
CA GLU A 254 -6.73 16.39 -16.45
C GLU A 254 -7.64 16.64 -15.24
N LYS A 255 -8.48 17.67 -15.32
CA LYS A 255 -9.49 17.98 -14.31
C LYS A 255 -10.82 18.28 -15.00
N ALA A 256 -11.86 17.56 -14.63
CA ALA A 256 -13.22 17.74 -15.13
C ALA A 256 -14.21 17.51 -14.00
N GLU A 257 -15.22 18.37 -13.88
CA GLU A 257 -16.30 18.24 -12.88
C GLU A 257 -15.79 18.11 -11.42
N GLY A 258 -14.67 18.77 -11.09
CA GLY A 258 -14.06 18.69 -9.76
C GLY A 258 -13.33 17.38 -9.47
N LEU A 259 -13.21 16.49 -10.46
CA LEU A 259 -12.44 15.26 -10.38
C LEU A 259 -11.19 15.36 -11.26
N SER A 260 -10.11 14.77 -10.79
CA SER A 260 -8.83 14.72 -11.45
C SER A 260 -8.49 13.32 -11.92
N LEU A 261 -7.94 13.24 -13.12
CA LEU A 261 -7.28 12.05 -13.67
C LEU A 261 -5.82 12.38 -13.90
N VAL A 262 -4.94 11.68 -13.23
CA VAL A 262 -3.50 11.80 -13.46
C VAL A 262 -2.93 10.45 -13.81
N VAL A 263 -2.07 10.40 -14.82
CA VAL A 263 -1.37 9.20 -15.25
C VAL A 263 0.11 9.51 -15.38
N VAL A 264 0.94 8.62 -14.83
CA VAL A 264 2.39 8.69 -14.91
C VAL A 264 2.93 7.34 -15.41
N PRO A 265 3.81 7.32 -16.43
CA PRO A 265 4.45 6.09 -16.88
C PRO A 265 5.41 5.55 -15.82
N ALA A 266 5.48 4.23 -15.68
CA ALA A 266 6.44 3.58 -14.82
C ALA A 266 7.87 3.68 -15.39
N TYR A 267 8.88 3.55 -14.53
CA TYR A 267 10.27 3.41 -14.95
C TYR A 267 10.58 1.92 -15.14
N TRP A 268 11.21 1.58 -16.26
CA TRP A 268 11.58 0.22 -16.60
C TRP A 268 13.02 -0.06 -16.18
N ASN A 269 13.20 -0.93 -15.19
CA ASN A 269 14.50 -1.51 -14.86
C ASN A 269 14.60 -2.91 -15.47
N SER A 270 15.44 -3.08 -16.49
CA SER A 270 15.65 -4.35 -17.19
C SER A 270 16.38 -5.41 -16.36
N SER A 271 16.94 -5.04 -15.21
CA SER A 271 17.70 -5.95 -14.36
C SER A 271 17.43 -5.66 -12.88
N PRO A 272 16.18 -5.93 -12.42
CA PRO A 272 15.81 -5.73 -11.02
C PRO A 272 16.56 -6.71 -10.12
N LYS A 273 17.00 -6.22 -8.96
CA LYS A 273 17.60 -7.02 -7.87
C LYS A 273 16.60 -7.33 -6.75
N VAL A 274 15.53 -6.56 -6.67
CA VAL A 274 14.49 -6.67 -5.65
C VAL A 274 13.14 -6.52 -6.33
N LEU A 275 12.25 -7.49 -6.12
CA LEU A 275 10.86 -7.45 -6.61
C LEU A 275 9.83 -7.43 -5.47
N THR A 276 10.23 -7.85 -4.27
CA THR A 276 9.38 -7.85 -3.09
C THR A 276 9.22 -6.43 -2.52
N GLY A 277 7.99 -6.07 -2.12
CA GLY A 277 7.69 -4.78 -1.47
C GLY A 277 7.62 -3.57 -2.41
N LEU A 278 7.63 -3.76 -3.74
CA LEU A 278 7.53 -2.64 -4.69
C LEU A 278 6.17 -1.92 -4.62
N GLY A 279 5.08 -2.69 -4.50
CA GLY A 279 3.71 -2.17 -4.31
C GLY A 279 3.62 -1.38 -3.00
N ASP A 280 4.01 -1.99 -1.88
CA ASP A 280 3.99 -1.34 -0.56
C ASP A 280 4.81 -0.04 -0.52
N CYS A 281 6.01 -0.05 -1.13
CA CYS A 281 6.84 1.15 -1.27
C CYS A 281 6.16 2.23 -2.10
N PHE A 282 5.60 1.84 -3.25
CA PHE A 282 4.83 2.75 -4.10
C PHE A 282 3.66 3.35 -3.32
N SER A 283 2.81 2.50 -2.75
CA SER A 283 1.57 2.86 -2.07
C SER A 283 1.81 3.75 -0.85
N ALA A 284 2.81 3.44 -0.03
CA ALA A 284 3.18 4.29 1.10
C ALA A 284 3.67 5.67 0.64
N VAL A 285 4.49 5.77 -0.40
CA VAL A 285 5.02 7.06 -0.88
C VAL A 285 3.93 7.90 -1.52
N GLN A 286 3.10 7.32 -2.40
CA GLN A 286 2.03 8.08 -3.05
C GLN A 286 1.03 8.58 -2.01
N ALA A 287 0.67 7.75 -1.02
CA ALA A 287 -0.36 8.10 -0.06
C ALA A 287 0.13 9.22 0.85
N VAL A 288 1.39 9.15 1.32
CA VAL A 288 2.00 10.23 2.10
C VAL A 288 2.04 11.53 1.30
N VAL A 289 2.52 11.51 0.05
CA VAL A 289 2.69 12.74 -0.74
C VAL A 289 1.35 13.35 -1.17
N ALA A 290 0.32 12.54 -1.42
CA ALA A 290 -0.98 13.00 -1.85
C ALA A 290 -1.89 13.45 -0.70
N LEU A 291 -1.88 12.72 0.42
CA LEU A 291 -2.88 12.86 1.49
C LEU A 291 -2.36 13.63 2.72
N CYS A 292 -1.05 13.65 2.97
CA CYS A 292 -0.48 14.46 4.04
C CYS A 292 -0.26 15.89 3.54
N ARG A 293 -0.72 16.88 4.32
CA ARG A 293 -0.55 18.32 4.03
C ARG A 293 0.70 18.89 4.67
#